data_AF-A0A7S1RHT6-F1
#
_entry.id   AF-A0A7S1RHT6-F1
#
_cell.length_a   1.000
_cell.length_b   1.000
_cell.length_c   1.000
_cell.angle_alpha   90.00
_cell.angle_beta   90.00
_cell.angle_gamma   90.00
#
_symmetry.space_group_name_H-M   'P 1'
#
loop_
_entity.id
_entity.type
_entity.pdbx_description
1 polymer ?
#
loop_
_entity_poly.entity_id
_entity_poly.type
_entity_poly.pdbx_seq_one_letter_code
_entity_poly.pdbx_strand_id
1 'polypeptide(L)'
;AQTRLNRALHSPSVDSMGMRANCGAVLLFRLLRIGLAEPLPPAFAKQLRCPFARVWLEHGPERAAEMLGVAPHTPSGRQLGLDPLANGTGSGGGGELPRCLIGPGVFGAAHQMGYSLGYSNCPGTPAQKSPYAWPLRWTAIVEQKDVTFRSDVVTYETHAKVWYMLDKNWKRMDTFYQRGVERDMGQLPCESHGNSLVNGTTFACNRTNSANTTMLHRNNRIVFIEWATNGSIGSCWWLNAGVLGNVRPDWFMDDRGDSTGVQYLGDSHVYYLGEPRLVKQWRKKDFADQYHTMSMQRLPGADGIHWPLILNAPGEGYGDDFLVHWHSHRVLNESEASEFWLDEAYIRSGGSCPERAPSRDVAAPTDQSPQVPGNLVVEPIAWHESVYTASPVWTPPASPEANDGGSAAMAQDVDTGISATSCFDAATSTLRLSLAIQTASPTWAAIGFRRTEDCLMVPRGGGDGEIVYMAPDANDAYEVYYGPLSPDLQRMQGAAIRNFMRRMTPVRDAASFVSSSAGYSNGALVLSFFRTYTSMPAVFNLSYALGADRSIGYHKRSGCFAVTPVACPAVCLLAQGSGVARQQGGGAQHQGSGDHSQPTSGARLPGPPWVAVFALCFIFVQLAQPRC
;
A
#
# COMPACT_ATOMS: atom_id res chain seq x y z
N ALA A 1 -56.18 28.07 6.71
CA ALA A 1 -57.59 27.84 7.15
C ALA A 1 -58.45 27.66 5.92
N GLN A 2 -59.55 26.87 5.98
CA GLN A 2 -60.43 26.52 4.83
C GLN A 2 -59.71 25.65 3.75
N THR A 3 -60.28 24.64 3.06
CA THR A 3 -61.68 24.14 2.98
C THR A 3 -61.74 22.61 2.66
N ARG A 4 -62.71 21.92 3.31
CA ARG A 4 -63.47 20.68 2.96
C ARG A 4 -63.09 19.79 1.74
N LEU A 5 -63.26 18.47 1.89
CA LEU A 5 -64.44 17.75 1.36
C LEU A 5 -64.80 16.49 2.22
N ASN A 6 -65.93 15.84 1.94
CA ASN A 6 -66.73 15.03 2.88
C ASN A 6 -67.08 13.62 2.36
N ARG A 7 -67.26 12.66 3.28
CA ARG A 7 -68.31 11.57 3.36
C ARG A 7 -68.54 10.63 2.15
N ALA A 8 -69.06 9.39 2.28
CA ALA A 8 -69.29 8.45 3.40
C ALA A 8 -69.82 7.09 2.86
N LEU A 9 -69.81 6.03 3.70
CA LEU A 9 -70.79 4.90 3.81
C LEU A 9 -71.30 4.22 2.51
N HIS A 10 -71.16 2.91 2.28
CA HIS A 10 -71.76 1.80 3.06
C HIS A 10 -71.27 0.42 2.55
N SER A 11 -71.25 -0.58 3.44
CA SER A 11 -71.38 -2.01 3.06
C SER A 11 -72.86 -2.42 2.99
N PRO A 12 -73.19 -3.49 2.26
CA PRO A 12 -73.78 -4.65 2.94
C PRO A 12 -73.15 -5.99 2.52
N SER A 13 -73.75 -7.09 2.98
CA SER A 13 -73.12 -8.41 3.17
C SER A 13 -74.02 -9.58 2.72
N VAL A 14 -73.40 -10.73 2.40
CA VAL A 14 -74.03 -12.08 2.25
C VAL A 14 -74.93 -12.19 0.98
N ASP A 15 -74.77 -13.15 0.07
CA ASP A 15 -75.03 -14.59 0.25
C ASP A 15 -74.36 -15.51 -0.83
N SER A 16 -74.84 -16.76 -0.95
CA SER A 16 -74.08 -17.97 -1.29
C SER A 16 -74.38 -18.68 -2.63
N MET A 17 -73.61 -19.76 -2.90
CA MET A 17 -73.79 -20.86 -3.88
C MET A 17 -73.54 -20.64 -5.40
N GLY A 18 -72.97 -21.67 -6.06
CA GLY A 18 -73.34 -22.01 -7.45
C GLY A 18 -72.26 -22.35 -8.50
N MET A 19 -71.76 -23.59 -8.49
CA MET A 19 -71.01 -24.33 -9.55
C MET A 19 -70.80 -23.79 -11.00
N ARG A 20 -69.53 -23.91 -11.44
CA ARG A 20 -68.99 -24.47 -12.72
C ARG A 20 -68.99 -23.67 -14.06
N ALA A 21 -67.87 -23.89 -14.78
CA ALA A 21 -67.55 -23.57 -16.19
C ALA A 21 -67.20 -22.08 -16.51
N ASN A 22 -66.22 -21.73 -17.37
CA ASN A 22 -65.15 -22.51 -18.03
C ASN A 22 -64.00 -21.56 -18.49
N CYS A 23 -62.80 -22.09 -18.71
CA CYS A 23 -61.65 -21.49 -19.46
C CYS A 23 -60.98 -20.20 -18.93
N GLY A 24 -59.63 -20.13 -19.01
CA GLY A 24 -58.86 -18.87 -18.86
C GLY A 24 -57.46 -19.02 -18.26
N ALA A 25 -56.45 -19.38 -19.07
CA ALA A 25 -55.09 -19.65 -18.60
C ALA A 25 -54.23 -18.37 -18.43
N VAL A 26 -53.85 -18.00 -17.18
CA VAL A 26 -52.83 -16.96 -16.91
C VAL A 26 -51.99 -17.24 -15.63
N LEU A 27 -51.86 -18.49 -15.16
CA LEU A 27 -51.24 -18.77 -13.83
C LEU A 27 -50.11 -19.82 -13.82
N LEU A 28 -49.13 -19.72 -14.75
CA LEU A 28 -48.06 -20.73 -14.85
C LEU A 28 -46.63 -20.19 -15.16
N PHE A 29 -46.26 -18.94 -14.83
CA PHE A 29 -44.99 -18.38 -15.36
C PHE A 29 -44.06 -17.55 -14.46
N ARG A 30 -44.25 -17.43 -13.13
CA ARG A 30 -43.37 -16.55 -12.32
C ARG A 30 -42.82 -17.00 -10.96
N LEU A 31 -43.05 -18.23 -10.45
CA LEU A 31 -42.55 -18.60 -9.10
C LEU A 31 -41.89 -20.00 -8.94
N LEU A 32 -41.42 -20.64 -10.01
CA LEU A 32 -40.71 -21.94 -9.95
C LEU A 32 -39.44 -22.01 -10.81
N ARG A 33 -38.64 -20.93 -10.84
CA ARG A 33 -37.36 -20.85 -11.58
C ARG A 33 -36.17 -20.34 -10.74
N ILE A 34 -35.98 -20.92 -9.55
CA ILE A 34 -34.67 -21.09 -8.92
C ILE A 34 -34.69 -22.47 -8.26
N GLY A 35 -33.73 -23.35 -8.57
CA GLY A 35 -33.55 -24.61 -7.80
C GLY A 35 -33.14 -25.87 -8.56
N LEU A 36 -33.28 -25.91 -9.89
CA LEU A 36 -32.77 -27.02 -10.72
C LEU A 36 -32.06 -26.44 -11.93
N ALA A 37 -30.73 -26.54 -11.95
CA ALA A 37 -29.97 -26.38 -13.18
C ALA A 37 -30.38 -27.50 -14.15
N GLU A 38 -30.70 -27.15 -15.39
CA GLU A 38 -30.96 -28.17 -16.41
C GLU A 38 -29.69 -29.03 -16.58
N PRO A 39 -29.82 -30.37 -16.62
CA PRO A 39 -28.66 -31.24 -16.75
C PRO A 39 -27.90 -30.92 -18.04
N LEU A 40 -26.57 -30.78 -17.92
CA LEU A 40 -25.68 -30.47 -19.05
C LEU A 40 -26.04 -31.32 -20.29
N PRO A 41 -26.24 -30.72 -21.48
CA PRO A 41 -26.64 -31.45 -22.68
C PRO A 41 -25.75 -32.68 -22.91
N PRO A 42 -26.31 -33.88 -23.19
CA PRO A 42 -25.54 -35.13 -23.26
C PRO A 42 -24.38 -35.13 -24.27
N ALA A 43 -24.44 -34.27 -25.29
CA ALA A 43 -23.34 -34.06 -26.24
C ALA A 43 -22.12 -33.35 -25.60
N PHE A 44 -22.36 -32.43 -24.67
CA PHE A 44 -21.34 -31.64 -23.99
C PHE A 44 -20.67 -32.45 -22.86
N ALA A 45 -21.45 -33.26 -22.13
CA ALA A 45 -20.95 -34.13 -21.06
C ALA A 45 -19.83 -35.09 -21.54
N LYS A 46 -19.88 -35.54 -22.80
CA LYS A 46 -18.85 -36.42 -23.40
C LYS A 46 -17.52 -35.72 -23.73
N GLN A 47 -17.49 -34.38 -23.72
CA GLN A 47 -16.30 -33.59 -24.05
C GLN A 47 -15.48 -33.19 -22.81
N LEU A 48 -16.07 -33.32 -21.62
CA LEU A 48 -15.43 -32.98 -20.35
C LEU A 48 -14.41 -34.05 -19.94
N ARG A 49 -13.13 -33.84 -20.28
CA ARG A 49 -12.03 -34.76 -19.96
C ARG A 49 -11.60 -34.76 -18.49
N CYS A 50 -11.97 -33.74 -17.72
CA CYS A 50 -11.70 -33.67 -16.29
C CYS A 50 -12.89 -34.27 -15.51
N PRO A 51 -12.67 -35.25 -14.61
CA PRO A 51 -13.76 -35.90 -13.85
C PRO A 51 -14.52 -34.94 -12.93
N PHE A 52 -13.93 -33.77 -12.62
CA PHE A 52 -14.50 -32.75 -11.76
C PHE A 52 -15.19 -31.61 -12.51
N ALA A 53 -15.04 -31.51 -13.83
CA ALA A 53 -15.53 -30.37 -14.61
C ALA A 53 -17.05 -30.15 -14.49
N ARG A 54 -17.83 -31.23 -14.32
CA ARG A 54 -19.27 -31.13 -14.09
C ARG A 54 -19.59 -30.41 -12.77
N VAL A 55 -18.96 -30.81 -11.66
CA VAL A 55 -19.13 -30.17 -10.34
C VAL A 55 -18.68 -28.71 -10.39
N TRP A 56 -17.58 -28.44 -11.10
CA TRP A 56 -17.04 -27.10 -11.34
C TRP A 56 -18.02 -26.18 -12.10
N LEU A 57 -18.68 -26.71 -13.14
CA LEU A 57 -19.67 -25.98 -13.93
C LEU A 57 -21.02 -25.83 -13.20
N GLU A 58 -21.43 -26.81 -12.40
CA GLU A 58 -22.71 -26.81 -11.67
C GLU A 58 -22.68 -25.93 -10.40
N HIS A 59 -21.52 -25.77 -9.75
CA HIS A 59 -21.41 -25.11 -8.45
C HIS A 59 -20.43 -23.91 -8.40
N GLY A 60 -19.66 -23.66 -9.46
CA GLY A 60 -18.58 -22.66 -9.44
C GLY A 60 -17.31 -23.17 -8.73
N PRO A 61 -16.16 -22.52 -8.96
CA PRO A 61 -14.86 -23.12 -8.64
C PRO A 61 -14.60 -23.29 -7.14
N GLU A 62 -15.00 -22.34 -6.30
CA GLU A 62 -14.76 -22.36 -4.85
C GLU A 62 -15.63 -23.43 -4.18
N ARG A 63 -16.94 -23.45 -4.49
CA ARG A 63 -17.87 -24.42 -3.90
C ARG A 63 -17.62 -25.83 -4.41
N ALA A 64 -17.21 -25.98 -5.67
CA ALA A 64 -16.78 -27.27 -6.20
C ALA A 64 -15.50 -27.78 -5.52
N ALA A 65 -14.52 -26.91 -5.23
CA ALA A 65 -13.33 -27.31 -4.48
C ALA A 65 -13.69 -27.83 -3.06
N GLU A 66 -14.53 -27.09 -2.33
CA GLU A 66 -15.07 -27.48 -1.04
C GLU A 66 -15.81 -28.84 -1.11
N MET A 67 -16.73 -29.00 -2.06
CA MET A 67 -17.50 -30.24 -2.25
C MET A 67 -16.65 -31.45 -2.66
N LEU A 68 -15.51 -31.23 -3.31
CA LEU A 68 -14.58 -32.26 -3.74
C LEU A 68 -13.46 -32.52 -2.71
N GLY A 69 -13.44 -31.80 -1.59
CA GLY A 69 -12.39 -31.91 -0.56
C GLY A 69 -11.00 -31.50 -1.05
N VAL A 70 -10.92 -30.74 -2.15
CA VAL A 70 -9.66 -30.22 -2.68
C VAL A 70 -9.50 -28.81 -2.14
N ALA A 71 -8.31 -28.46 -1.65
CA ALA A 71 -8.00 -27.05 -1.39
C ALA A 71 -8.24 -26.28 -2.70
N PRO A 72 -8.97 -25.14 -2.69
CA PRO A 72 -9.20 -24.38 -3.89
C PRO A 72 -7.86 -24.03 -4.51
N HIS A 73 -7.70 -24.31 -5.80
CA HIS A 73 -6.60 -23.75 -6.56
C HIS A 73 -6.77 -22.23 -6.53
N THR A 74 -6.07 -21.57 -5.60
CA THR A 74 -5.57 -20.23 -5.86
C THR A 74 -4.93 -20.31 -7.24
N PRO A 75 -5.35 -19.45 -8.21
CA PRO A 75 -4.71 -19.42 -9.50
C PRO A 75 -3.22 -19.30 -9.22
N SER A 76 -2.44 -20.25 -9.74
CA SER A 76 -0.99 -20.21 -9.64
C SER A 76 -0.53 -19.07 -10.52
N GLY A 77 -0.67 -17.85 -9.98
CA GLY A 77 0.06 -16.68 -10.40
C GLY A 77 1.50 -17.10 -10.41
N ARG A 78 1.97 -17.38 -11.62
CA ARG A 78 3.31 -17.82 -12.01
C ARG A 78 4.30 -17.26 -11.00
N GLN A 79 4.77 -18.10 -10.07
CA GLN A 79 5.49 -17.63 -8.88
C GLN A 79 6.62 -16.70 -9.31
N LEU A 80 6.41 -15.40 -9.14
CA LEU A 80 7.48 -14.42 -9.17
C LEU A 80 8.39 -14.85 -8.03
N GLY A 81 9.60 -15.33 -8.36
CA GLY A 81 10.47 -16.11 -7.48
C GLY A 81 10.72 -15.47 -6.12
N LEU A 82 9.79 -15.71 -5.21
CA LEU A 82 9.76 -15.45 -3.79
C LEU A 82 9.69 -16.84 -3.17
N ASP A 83 10.85 -17.51 -3.13
CA ASP A 83 10.98 -18.73 -2.35
C ASP A 83 10.58 -18.43 -0.89
N PRO A 84 9.73 -19.25 -0.26
CA PRO A 84 9.41 -19.07 1.14
C PRO A 84 10.68 -19.28 1.97
N LEU A 85 10.91 -18.36 2.90
CA LEU A 85 12.09 -18.31 3.76
C LEU A 85 12.28 -19.64 4.51
N ALA A 86 13.33 -20.38 4.17
CA ALA A 86 14.03 -21.19 5.15
C ALA A 86 14.79 -20.22 6.09
N ASN A 87 14.88 -20.42 7.40
CA ASN A 87 14.64 -21.64 8.17
C ASN A 87 14.13 -21.30 9.59
N GLY A 88 13.23 -22.12 10.14
CA GLY A 88 12.65 -21.90 11.47
C GLY A 88 11.66 -23.02 11.81
N THR A 89 12.13 -24.02 12.55
CA THR A 89 11.41 -25.30 12.73
C THR A 89 10.14 -25.16 13.58
N GLY A 90 8.98 -25.07 12.93
CA GLY A 90 7.68 -25.11 13.59
C GLY A 90 6.49 -25.14 12.64
N SER A 91 6.05 -26.35 12.27
CA SER A 91 4.75 -26.66 11.62
C SER A 91 4.31 -25.74 10.46
N GLY A 92 4.53 -26.18 9.22
CA GLY A 92 4.22 -25.39 8.02
C GLY A 92 2.77 -24.91 7.91
N GLY A 93 2.61 -23.61 7.73
CA GLY A 93 1.39 -22.97 7.25
C GLY A 93 1.78 -21.89 6.24
N GLY A 94 1.23 -21.96 5.02
CA GLY A 94 1.37 -20.88 4.06
C GLY A 94 0.60 -19.67 4.57
N GLY A 95 1.31 -18.69 5.14
CA GLY A 95 0.71 -17.48 5.70
C GLY A 95 -0.11 -16.74 4.63
N GLU A 96 -1.43 -16.76 4.79
CA GLU A 96 -2.35 -16.02 3.93
C GLU A 96 -2.01 -14.53 4.00
N LEU A 97 -1.88 -13.87 2.83
CA LEU A 97 -1.48 -12.47 2.75
C LEU A 97 -2.47 -11.60 3.56
N PRO A 98 -2.00 -10.71 4.46
CA PRO A 98 -2.92 -10.03 5.36
C PRO A 98 -3.92 -9.15 4.61
N ARG A 99 -5.18 -9.21 5.02
CA ARG A 99 -6.19 -8.18 4.71
C ARG A 99 -5.80 -6.86 5.39
N CYS A 100 -6.44 -5.76 4.97
CA CYS A 100 -6.32 -4.44 5.61
C CYS A 100 -4.95 -3.76 5.57
N LEU A 101 -3.95 -4.33 4.88
CA LEU A 101 -2.67 -3.67 4.67
C LEU A 101 -2.86 -2.38 3.86
N ILE A 102 -2.23 -1.31 4.30
CA ILE A 102 -2.25 0.01 3.67
C ILE A 102 -0.95 0.25 2.92
N GLY A 103 -1.02 0.94 1.78
CA GLY A 103 0.14 1.27 0.96
C GLY A 103 0.21 2.75 0.62
N PRO A 104 1.41 3.29 0.39
CA PRO A 104 1.56 4.63 -0.17
C PRO A 104 1.19 4.57 -1.66
N GLY A 105 0.13 5.29 -2.02
CA GLY A 105 -0.17 5.64 -3.40
C GLY A 105 -0.17 7.15 -3.60
N VAL A 106 -0.67 7.62 -4.75
CA VAL A 106 -0.73 9.04 -5.12
C VAL A 106 -1.48 9.89 -4.09
N PHE A 107 -2.65 9.44 -3.63
CA PHE A 107 -3.37 10.03 -2.48
C PHE A 107 -2.81 9.60 -1.10
N GLY A 108 -1.50 9.40 -1.00
CA GLY A 108 -0.81 8.85 0.17
C GLY A 108 -1.38 7.51 0.62
N ALA A 109 -1.47 7.35 1.94
CA ALA A 109 -1.92 6.13 2.60
C ALA A 109 -3.41 5.77 2.36
N ALA A 110 -4.14 6.53 1.53
CA ALA A 110 -5.51 6.23 1.13
C ALA A 110 -5.69 4.86 0.42
N HIS A 111 -4.61 4.15 0.12
CA HIS A 111 -4.62 2.90 -0.64
C HIS A 111 -4.42 1.67 0.24
N GLN A 112 -4.95 0.54 -0.24
CA GLN A 112 -4.58 -0.79 0.22
C GLN A 112 -3.22 -1.16 -0.40
N MET A 113 -2.45 -2.07 0.22
CA MET A 113 -1.30 -2.67 -0.46
C MET A 113 -1.77 -3.47 -1.67
N GLY A 114 -1.00 -3.47 -2.75
CA GLY A 114 -1.30 -4.16 -4.00
C GLY A 114 -1.36 -5.68 -3.81
N TYR A 115 -0.61 -6.24 -2.85
CA TYR A 115 -0.70 -7.63 -2.45
C TYR A 115 -1.67 -7.90 -1.27
N SER A 116 -2.41 -6.89 -0.79
CA SER A 116 -3.50 -7.10 0.16
C SER A 116 -4.58 -7.98 -0.48
N LEU A 117 -5.11 -8.95 0.27
CA LEU A 117 -6.29 -9.73 -0.13
C LEU A 117 -7.60 -8.92 -0.07
N GLY A 118 -7.50 -7.62 0.24
CA GLY A 118 -8.62 -6.70 0.31
C GLY A 118 -8.88 -6.20 1.72
N TYR A 119 -9.90 -5.36 1.83
CA TYR A 119 -10.38 -4.80 3.07
C TYR A 119 -11.31 -5.75 3.82
N SER A 120 -11.59 -5.43 5.08
CA SER A 120 -12.63 -6.07 5.88
C SER A 120 -13.04 -5.09 6.99
N ASN A 121 -13.69 -5.55 8.06
CA ASN A 121 -13.85 -4.74 9.26
C ASN A 121 -12.55 -4.74 10.09
N CYS A 122 -11.53 -4.04 9.57
CA CYS A 122 -10.15 -4.05 10.05
C CYS A 122 -10.04 -3.70 11.54
N PRO A 123 -9.58 -4.62 12.40
CA PRO A 123 -9.53 -4.38 13.84
C PRO A 123 -8.53 -3.29 14.24
N GLY A 124 -8.90 -2.45 15.21
CA GLY A 124 -8.03 -1.43 15.78
C GLY A 124 -7.80 -0.19 14.89
N THR A 125 -8.43 -0.10 13.72
CA THR A 125 -8.34 1.10 12.87
C THR A 125 -9.27 2.20 13.38
N PRO A 126 -8.94 3.49 13.15
CA PRO A 126 -9.80 4.62 13.48
C PRO A 126 -11.25 4.44 13.01
N ALA A 127 -11.46 3.90 11.81
CA ALA A 127 -12.78 3.72 11.22
C ALA A 127 -13.39 2.31 11.39
N GLN A 128 -12.85 1.47 12.28
CA GLN A 128 -13.42 0.15 12.56
C GLN A 128 -14.91 0.27 12.91
N LYS A 129 -15.79 -0.47 12.21
CA LYS A 129 -17.26 -0.39 12.32
C LYS A 129 -17.87 1.02 12.11
N SER A 130 -17.18 1.94 11.43
CA SER A 130 -17.78 3.23 11.06
C SER A 130 -18.98 3.03 10.13
N PRO A 131 -20.13 3.70 10.36
CA PRO A 131 -21.26 3.69 9.44
C PRO A 131 -21.02 4.53 8.17
N TYR A 132 -19.94 5.33 8.13
CA TYR A 132 -19.56 6.14 6.98
C TYR A 132 -18.49 5.48 6.10
N ALA A 133 -17.95 4.33 6.50
CA ALA A 133 -17.04 3.59 5.62
C ALA A 133 -17.80 3.19 4.35
N TRP A 134 -17.14 3.33 3.19
CA TRP A 134 -17.75 2.90 1.92
C TRP A 134 -18.13 1.41 2.02
N PRO A 135 -19.26 0.99 1.42
CA PRO A 135 -19.56 -0.43 1.31
C PRO A 135 -18.38 -1.17 0.67
N LEU A 136 -18.12 -2.40 1.12
CA LEU A 136 -17.02 -3.18 0.56
C LEU A 136 -17.23 -3.50 -0.94
N ARG A 137 -18.49 -3.54 -1.38
CA ARG A 137 -18.88 -3.94 -2.74
C ARG A 137 -19.98 -3.03 -3.28
N TRP A 138 -19.67 -2.16 -4.22
CA TRP A 138 -20.65 -1.20 -4.75
C TRP A 138 -20.30 -0.67 -6.15
N THR A 139 -21.28 -0.06 -6.79
CA THR A 139 -21.16 0.64 -8.06
C THR A 139 -21.94 1.94 -8.02
N ALA A 140 -21.49 2.91 -8.81
CA ALA A 140 -22.16 4.19 -9.05
C ALA A 140 -21.84 4.71 -10.45
N ILE A 141 -22.71 5.56 -10.98
CA ILE A 141 -22.35 6.46 -12.08
C ILE A 141 -21.49 7.59 -11.50
N VAL A 142 -20.51 8.03 -12.28
CA VAL A 142 -19.59 9.11 -11.94
C VAL A 142 -19.72 10.19 -12.99
N GLU A 143 -19.95 11.42 -12.54
CA GLU A 143 -19.75 12.62 -13.33
C GLU A 143 -18.54 13.36 -12.72
N GLN A 144 -17.44 13.43 -13.47
CA GLN A 144 -16.25 14.19 -13.08
C GLN A 144 -16.11 15.42 -13.98
N LYS A 145 -15.74 16.54 -13.39
CA LYS A 145 -15.36 17.77 -14.08
C LYS A 145 -14.02 18.26 -13.55
N ASP A 146 -13.10 18.54 -14.46
CA ASP A 146 -11.85 19.20 -14.11
C ASP A 146 -11.97 20.67 -14.48
N VAL A 147 -11.54 21.54 -13.58
CA VAL A 147 -11.70 23.00 -13.63
C VAL A 147 -10.32 23.61 -13.64
N THR A 148 -10.05 24.53 -14.58
CA THR A 148 -8.72 25.12 -14.72
C THR A 148 -8.25 25.73 -13.41
N PHE A 149 -6.99 25.42 -13.04
CA PHE A 149 -6.36 25.98 -11.85
C PHE A 149 -6.60 27.49 -11.67
N ARG A 150 -7.14 27.90 -10.50
CA ARG A 150 -7.56 29.28 -10.17
C ARG A 150 -8.60 29.87 -11.13
N SER A 151 -9.53 29.05 -11.60
CA SER A 151 -10.65 29.44 -12.44
C SER A 151 -11.91 28.70 -12.04
N ASP A 152 -13.06 29.14 -12.56
CA ASP A 152 -14.34 28.41 -12.53
C ASP A 152 -14.62 27.73 -13.89
N VAL A 153 -13.65 27.76 -14.82
CA VAL A 153 -13.80 27.24 -16.19
C VAL A 153 -13.50 25.74 -16.23
N VAL A 154 -14.54 24.95 -16.50
CA VAL A 154 -14.41 23.50 -16.77
C VAL A 154 -13.60 23.27 -18.05
N THR A 155 -12.47 22.59 -17.92
CA THR A 155 -11.56 22.19 -19.01
C THR A 155 -11.85 20.80 -19.54
N TYR A 156 -12.33 19.91 -18.67
CA TYR A 156 -12.58 18.51 -19.00
C TYR A 156 -13.81 17.99 -18.26
N GLU A 157 -14.56 17.11 -18.92
CA GLU A 157 -15.70 16.41 -18.33
C GLU A 157 -15.63 14.93 -18.72
N THR A 158 -15.87 14.04 -17.74
CA THR A 158 -16.05 12.61 -18.01
C THR A 158 -17.31 12.08 -17.35
N HIS A 159 -18.02 11.21 -18.06
CA HIS A 159 -19.04 10.36 -17.45
C HIS A 159 -18.58 8.92 -17.55
N ALA A 160 -18.59 8.27 -16.39
CA ALA A 160 -18.12 6.92 -16.21
C ALA A 160 -19.06 6.14 -15.29
N LYS A 161 -18.82 4.84 -15.19
CA LYS A 161 -19.37 4.00 -14.13
C LYS A 161 -18.21 3.39 -13.38
N VAL A 162 -18.28 3.39 -12.05
CA VAL A 162 -17.29 2.75 -11.19
C VAL A 162 -17.89 1.51 -10.53
N TRP A 163 -17.05 0.52 -10.30
CA TRP A 163 -17.33 -0.65 -9.49
C TRP A 163 -16.16 -0.85 -8.54
N TYR A 164 -16.48 -1.17 -7.31
CA TYR A 164 -15.53 -1.40 -6.24
C TYR A 164 -15.84 -2.76 -5.61
N MET A 165 -14.82 -3.63 -5.51
CA MET A 165 -14.81 -4.80 -4.65
C MET A 165 -13.60 -4.66 -3.73
N LEU A 166 -13.74 -3.76 -2.76
CA LEU A 166 -12.69 -3.34 -1.84
C LEU A 166 -12.25 -4.50 -0.94
N ASP A 167 -13.13 -5.45 -0.63
CA ASP A 167 -12.82 -6.69 0.09
C ASP A 167 -12.00 -7.70 -0.71
N LYS A 168 -11.73 -7.43 -1.99
CA LYS A 168 -10.79 -8.16 -2.84
C LYS A 168 -9.67 -7.28 -3.40
N ASN A 169 -9.60 -6.00 -2.99
CA ASN A 169 -8.66 -5.01 -3.53
C ASN A 169 -8.86 -4.68 -5.03
N TRP A 170 -10.11 -4.67 -5.52
CA TRP A 170 -10.42 -4.47 -6.94
C TRP A 170 -11.24 -3.19 -7.24
N LYS A 171 -10.95 -2.55 -8.38
CA LYS A 171 -11.68 -1.43 -9.02
C LYS A 171 -11.97 -1.79 -10.48
N ARG A 172 -13.13 -1.38 -10.99
CA ARG A 172 -13.37 -1.19 -12.42
C ARG A 172 -13.88 0.23 -12.62
N MET A 173 -13.47 0.87 -13.70
CA MET A 173 -14.02 2.14 -14.16
C MET A 173 -14.23 2.03 -15.67
N ASP A 174 -15.48 2.17 -16.12
CA ASP A 174 -15.83 2.22 -17.54
C ASP A 174 -16.18 3.65 -17.89
N THR A 175 -15.36 4.29 -18.70
CA THR A 175 -15.60 5.65 -19.18
C THR A 175 -16.25 5.59 -20.55
N PHE A 176 -17.44 6.17 -20.66
CA PHE A 176 -18.28 6.15 -21.87
C PHE A 176 -18.54 7.56 -22.44
N TYR A 177 -18.03 8.59 -21.76
CA TYR A 177 -18.03 9.96 -22.24
C TYR A 177 -16.78 10.68 -21.73
N GLN A 178 -16.06 11.36 -22.63
CA GLN A 178 -14.98 12.29 -22.33
C GLN A 178 -15.11 13.49 -23.27
N ARG A 179 -14.92 14.70 -22.74
CA ARG A 179 -14.93 15.96 -23.51
C ARG A 179 -13.96 16.96 -22.93
N GLY A 180 -13.17 17.59 -23.80
CA GLY A 180 -12.26 18.67 -23.41
C GLY A 180 -10.81 18.23 -23.31
N VAL A 181 -10.03 18.97 -22.52
CA VAL A 181 -8.58 18.83 -22.37
C VAL A 181 -8.27 18.28 -20.98
N GLU A 182 -8.03 16.98 -20.89
CA GLU A 182 -7.53 16.34 -19.67
C GLU A 182 -6.09 16.81 -19.42
N ARG A 183 -5.79 17.16 -18.16
CA ARG A 183 -4.44 17.49 -17.69
C ARG A 183 -4.11 16.57 -16.52
N ASP A 184 -3.51 15.43 -16.80
CA ASP A 184 -3.10 14.51 -15.73
C ASP A 184 -2.02 15.14 -14.83
N MET A 185 -1.90 14.61 -13.61
CA MET A 185 -0.81 14.91 -12.69
C MET A 185 0.57 14.97 -13.40
N GLY A 186 1.19 16.15 -13.37
CA GLY A 186 2.55 16.36 -13.85
C GLY A 186 2.64 16.66 -15.35
N GLN A 187 1.52 16.70 -16.07
CA GLN A 187 1.50 17.23 -17.43
C GLN A 187 1.64 18.75 -17.38
N LEU A 188 2.69 19.28 -18.01
CA LEU A 188 2.77 20.70 -18.33
C LEU A 188 1.52 21.11 -19.13
N PRO A 189 1.05 22.38 -19.02
CA PRO A 189 -0.07 22.85 -19.81
C PRO A 189 0.16 22.52 -21.28
N CYS A 190 -0.70 21.68 -21.86
CA CYS A 190 -0.50 21.15 -23.20
C CYS A 190 -0.20 22.29 -24.16
N GLU A 191 1.04 22.33 -24.68
CA GLU A 191 1.51 23.46 -25.47
C GLU A 191 0.54 23.67 -26.63
N SER A 192 0.04 24.90 -26.79
CA SER A 192 -1.00 25.25 -27.75
C SER A 192 -0.52 25.21 -29.22
N HIS A 193 0.66 24.63 -29.46
CA HIS A 193 1.23 24.35 -30.76
C HIS A 193 0.59 23.10 -31.35
N GLY A 194 -0.53 23.33 -32.04
CA GLY A 194 -1.40 22.28 -32.55
C GLY A 194 -0.73 21.31 -33.52
N ASN A 195 -1.33 20.13 -33.61
CA ASN A 195 -1.12 19.14 -34.67
C ASN A 195 0.30 18.54 -34.76
N SER A 196 0.72 17.82 -33.72
CA SER A 196 1.37 16.53 -33.97
C SER A 196 1.09 15.50 -32.88
N LEU A 197 0.44 14.41 -33.30
CA LEU A 197 0.61 13.10 -32.70
C LEU A 197 2.06 12.67 -32.93
N VAL A 198 2.99 13.11 -32.06
CA VAL A 198 4.39 12.70 -32.15
C VAL A 198 4.47 11.19 -31.85
N ASN A 199 4.66 10.39 -32.90
CA ASN A 199 4.97 8.96 -32.85
C ASN A 199 3.98 8.04 -32.12
N GLY A 200 2.67 8.31 -32.23
CA GLY A 200 1.63 7.28 -32.01
C GLY A 200 1.43 6.78 -30.57
N THR A 201 2.01 7.44 -29.56
CA THR A 201 1.71 7.18 -28.15
C THR A 201 0.53 8.04 -27.69
N THR A 202 -0.59 7.40 -27.36
CA THR A 202 -1.93 7.99 -27.18
C THR A 202 -2.15 8.67 -25.81
N PHE A 203 -1.30 9.62 -25.44
CA PHE A 203 -1.56 10.60 -24.38
C PHE A 203 -1.90 11.97 -24.97
N ALA A 204 -2.91 12.01 -25.85
CA ALA A 204 -3.38 13.26 -26.44
C ALA A 204 -4.33 13.96 -25.47
N CYS A 205 -4.00 15.20 -25.06
CA CYS A 205 -4.78 15.92 -24.04
C CYS A 205 -6.25 16.12 -24.42
N ASN A 206 -6.56 16.30 -25.71
CA ASN A 206 -7.94 16.44 -26.18
C ASN A 206 -8.60 15.06 -26.37
N ARG A 207 -9.50 14.68 -25.46
CA ARG A 207 -10.23 13.40 -25.50
C ARG A 207 -11.68 13.52 -25.95
N THR A 208 -12.02 14.52 -26.75
CA THR A 208 -13.40 14.72 -27.22
C THR A 208 -13.89 13.54 -28.06
N ASN A 209 -14.89 12.82 -27.55
CA ASN A 209 -15.46 11.60 -28.16
C ASN A 209 -14.42 10.49 -28.40
N SER A 210 -13.52 10.27 -27.44
CA SER A 210 -12.70 9.07 -27.39
C SER A 210 -13.57 7.80 -27.37
N ALA A 211 -13.00 6.68 -27.84
CA ALA A 211 -13.69 5.40 -27.74
C ALA A 211 -13.90 5.02 -26.27
N ASN A 212 -14.93 4.22 -25.96
CA ASN A 212 -15.14 3.73 -24.60
C ASN A 212 -13.85 3.08 -24.06
N THR A 213 -13.52 3.34 -22.80
CA THR A 213 -12.37 2.75 -22.13
C THR A 213 -12.78 2.07 -20.84
N THR A 214 -12.07 1.01 -20.46
CA THR A 214 -12.21 0.36 -19.16
C THR A 214 -10.85 0.24 -18.49
N MET A 215 -10.76 0.72 -17.24
CA MET A 215 -9.64 0.48 -16.34
C MET A 215 -10.04 -0.57 -15.30
N LEU A 216 -9.27 -1.66 -15.16
CA LEU A 216 -9.43 -2.67 -14.11
C LEU A 216 -8.21 -2.63 -13.18
N HIS A 217 -8.39 -2.17 -11.95
CA HIS A 217 -7.39 -2.35 -10.89
C HIS A 217 -7.71 -3.66 -10.18
N ARG A 218 -6.80 -4.62 -10.19
CA ARG A 218 -6.91 -5.83 -9.36
C ARG A 218 -5.56 -6.04 -8.69
N ASN A 219 -5.53 -5.96 -7.35
CA ASN A 219 -4.29 -6.13 -6.60
C ASN A 219 -3.23 -5.10 -7.07
N ASN A 220 -2.02 -5.53 -7.42
CA ASN A 220 -0.98 -4.68 -8.01
C ASN A 220 -1.07 -4.53 -9.54
N ARG A 221 -2.11 -5.03 -10.20
CA ARG A 221 -2.25 -5.03 -11.66
C ARG A 221 -3.32 -4.02 -12.10
N ILE A 222 -2.94 -3.04 -12.91
CA ILE A 222 -3.88 -2.12 -13.56
C ILE A 222 -3.94 -2.45 -15.04
N VAL A 223 -5.09 -2.95 -15.49
CA VAL A 223 -5.38 -3.31 -16.88
C VAL A 223 -6.15 -2.16 -17.54
N PHE A 224 -5.79 -1.83 -18.77
CA PHE A 224 -6.45 -0.86 -19.62
C PHE A 224 -6.99 -1.57 -20.85
N ILE A 225 -8.26 -1.30 -21.15
CA ILE A 225 -9.00 -1.85 -22.28
C ILE A 225 -9.57 -0.68 -23.07
N GLU A 226 -9.25 -0.61 -24.35
CA GLU A 226 -9.87 0.30 -25.32
C GLU A 226 -10.88 -0.50 -26.15
N TRP A 227 -12.13 -0.07 -26.14
CA TRP A 227 -13.20 -0.76 -26.87
C TRP A 227 -13.31 -0.22 -28.29
N ALA A 228 -13.44 -1.10 -29.28
CA ALA A 228 -13.81 -0.73 -30.64
C ALA A 228 -15.31 -0.36 -30.71
N THR A 229 -15.70 0.38 -31.75
CA THR A 229 -17.08 0.88 -31.95
C THR A 229 -18.14 -0.22 -32.07
N ASN A 230 -17.74 -1.45 -32.39
CA ASN A 230 -18.59 -2.64 -32.44
C ASN A 230 -18.74 -3.35 -31.07
N GLY A 231 -18.15 -2.82 -29.99
CA GLY A 231 -18.15 -3.41 -28.66
C GLY A 231 -17.15 -4.55 -28.43
N SER A 232 -16.28 -4.87 -29.40
CA SER A 232 -15.14 -5.76 -29.15
C SER A 232 -13.96 -5.01 -28.52
N ILE A 233 -13.05 -5.71 -27.85
CA ILE A 233 -11.82 -5.10 -27.33
C ILE A 233 -10.86 -4.83 -28.50
N GLY A 234 -10.57 -3.54 -28.73
CA GLY A 234 -9.65 -3.08 -29.77
C GLY A 234 -8.19 -3.09 -29.30
N SER A 235 -7.95 -2.73 -28.04
CA SER A 235 -6.64 -2.91 -27.41
C SER A 235 -6.78 -3.32 -25.93
N CYS A 236 -5.83 -4.13 -25.46
CA CYS A 236 -5.71 -4.50 -24.05
C CYS A 236 -4.23 -4.49 -23.68
N TRP A 237 -3.90 -3.89 -22.55
CA TRP A 237 -2.56 -3.96 -21.95
C TRP A 237 -2.66 -3.72 -20.45
N TRP A 238 -1.62 -4.01 -19.68
CA TRP A 238 -1.62 -3.73 -18.25
C TRP A 238 -0.26 -3.26 -17.75
N LEU A 239 -0.25 -2.56 -16.62
CA LEU A 239 0.95 -2.19 -15.89
C LEU A 239 0.94 -2.81 -14.49
N ASN A 240 2.14 -3.08 -13.98
CA ASN A 240 2.35 -3.46 -12.59
C ASN A 240 2.50 -2.18 -11.75
N ALA A 241 1.51 -1.88 -10.92
CA ALA A 241 1.50 -0.76 -9.99
C ALA A 241 2.39 -0.99 -8.75
N GLY A 242 3.25 -2.03 -8.77
CA GLY A 242 4.18 -2.37 -7.69
C GLY A 242 3.44 -2.89 -6.47
N VAL A 243 3.18 -2.01 -5.51
CA VAL A 243 2.37 -2.29 -4.30
C VAL A 243 1.16 -1.38 -4.18
N LEU A 244 0.80 -0.62 -5.19
CA LEU A 244 -0.32 0.31 -5.11
C LEU A 244 -1.61 -0.47 -5.40
N GLY A 245 -2.38 -0.75 -4.34
CA GLY A 245 -3.72 -1.34 -4.43
C GLY A 245 -4.80 -0.28 -4.61
N ASN A 246 -6.06 -0.69 -4.57
CA ASN A 246 -7.19 0.22 -4.67
C ASN A 246 -7.36 1.06 -3.38
N VAL A 247 -8.15 2.13 -3.43
CA VAL A 247 -8.46 2.95 -2.24
C VAL A 247 -9.13 2.11 -1.13
N ARG A 248 -8.83 2.42 0.14
CA ARG A 248 -9.45 1.77 1.31
C ARG A 248 -10.83 2.38 1.61
N PRO A 249 -11.84 1.65 2.10
CA PRO A 249 -13.20 2.17 2.29
C PRO A 249 -13.33 3.35 3.27
N ASP A 250 -12.33 3.54 4.13
CA ASP A 250 -12.26 4.56 5.18
C ASP A 250 -11.22 5.65 4.91
N TRP A 251 -10.66 5.69 3.69
CA TRP A 251 -9.48 6.48 3.35
C TRP A 251 -9.53 7.96 3.72
N PHE A 252 -10.71 8.57 3.65
CA PHE A 252 -10.95 10.00 3.82
C PHE A 252 -11.14 10.44 5.28
N MET A 253 -11.46 9.51 6.18
CA MET A 253 -11.69 9.78 7.61
C MET A 253 -10.62 9.17 8.52
N ASP A 254 -9.72 8.37 7.94
CA ASP A 254 -8.69 7.61 8.64
C ASP A 254 -7.30 8.23 8.37
N ASP A 255 -6.57 8.56 9.42
CA ASP A 255 -5.26 9.21 9.45
C ASP A 255 -4.08 8.24 9.31
N ARG A 256 -4.30 6.92 9.29
CA ARG A 256 -3.19 5.94 9.22
C ARG A 256 -2.35 6.14 7.97
N GLY A 257 -1.05 6.38 8.20
CA GLY A 257 0.04 6.35 7.24
C GLY A 257 0.66 7.74 6.99
N ASP A 258 1.92 7.71 6.55
CA ASP A 258 2.84 8.86 6.61
C ASP A 258 2.39 10.12 5.88
N SER A 259 2.69 11.26 6.51
CA SER A 259 2.37 12.60 6.05
C SER A 259 0.89 12.82 5.70
N THR A 260 0.00 11.89 6.05
CA THR A 260 -1.44 12.04 5.87
C THR A 260 -2.10 12.51 7.15
N GLY A 261 -3.08 13.41 7.03
CA GLY A 261 -3.87 13.92 8.14
C GLY A 261 -5.35 13.91 7.81
N VAL A 262 -6.22 14.04 8.80
CA VAL A 262 -7.68 14.15 8.61
C VAL A 262 -8.21 15.31 9.44
N GLN A 263 -9.04 16.15 8.82
CA GLN A 263 -9.80 17.20 9.48
C GLN A 263 -11.29 16.97 9.23
N TYR A 264 -12.02 16.55 10.27
CA TYR A 264 -13.47 16.47 10.23
C TYR A 264 -14.10 17.87 10.21
N LEU A 265 -14.93 18.15 9.20
CA LEU A 265 -15.50 19.48 8.95
C LEU A 265 -16.93 19.65 9.49
N GLY A 266 -17.58 18.58 9.93
CA GLY A 266 -18.95 18.62 10.47
C GLY A 266 -20.04 18.19 9.49
N ASP A 267 -21.26 18.67 9.76
CA ASP A 267 -22.44 18.47 8.91
C ASP A 267 -22.71 19.77 8.12
N SER A 268 -22.99 19.64 6.82
CA SER A 268 -23.19 20.78 5.91
C SER A 268 -24.32 20.50 4.92
N HIS A 269 -24.93 21.56 4.37
CA HIS A 269 -25.84 21.44 3.23
C HIS A 269 -25.11 21.82 1.95
N VAL A 270 -25.07 20.90 0.98
CA VAL A 270 -24.46 21.10 -0.35
C VAL A 270 -25.52 20.94 -1.43
N TYR A 271 -25.32 21.59 -2.57
CA TYR A 271 -26.08 21.27 -3.78
C TYR A 271 -25.46 20.06 -4.47
N TYR A 272 -26.26 19.03 -4.68
CA TYR A 272 -25.87 17.78 -5.32
C TYR A 272 -26.99 17.39 -6.30
N LEU A 273 -26.62 17.22 -7.57
CA LEU A 273 -27.56 17.01 -8.69
C LEU A 273 -28.72 18.03 -8.73
N GLY A 274 -28.41 19.31 -8.44
CA GLY A 274 -29.38 20.41 -8.45
C GLY A 274 -30.27 20.52 -7.20
N GLU A 275 -30.19 19.57 -6.25
CA GLU A 275 -30.97 19.59 -5.02
C GLU A 275 -30.11 19.79 -3.77
N PRO A 276 -30.61 20.44 -2.72
CA PRO A 276 -29.92 20.48 -1.43
C PRO A 276 -29.87 19.08 -0.80
N ARG A 277 -28.70 18.72 -0.28
CA ARG A 277 -28.44 17.49 0.47
C ARG A 277 -27.65 17.80 1.74
N LEU A 278 -28.10 17.23 2.86
CA LEU A 278 -27.33 17.22 4.09
C LEU A 278 -26.22 16.16 3.98
N VAL A 279 -24.98 16.61 4.11
CA VAL A 279 -23.77 15.79 4.04
C VAL A 279 -22.95 15.90 5.32
N LYS A 280 -22.12 14.88 5.55
CA LYS A 280 -21.03 14.89 6.53
C LYS A 280 -19.72 15.02 5.76
N GLN A 281 -18.83 15.90 6.20
CA GLN A 281 -17.64 16.26 5.43
C GLN A 281 -16.33 16.00 6.19
N TRP A 282 -15.33 15.53 5.44
CA TRP A 282 -13.95 15.37 5.89
C TRP A 282 -13.00 15.95 4.86
N ARG A 283 -11.94 16.59 5.35
CA ARG A 283 -10.79 16.98 4.57
C ARG A 283 -9.68 15.95 4.85
N LYS A 284 -9.21 15.27 3.81
CA LYS A 284 -8.09 14.33 3.89
C LYS A 284 -6.85 14.99 3.31
N LYS A 285 -5.77 15.04 4.08
CA LYS A 285 -4.44 15.44 3.64
C LYS A 285 -3.68 14.22 3.12
N ASP A 286 -2.97 14.35 2.01
CA ASP A 286 -2.07 13.34 1.43
C ASP A 286 -0.58 13.67 1.67
N PHE A 287 0.32 12.87 1.10
CA PHE A 287 1.76 12.99 1.35
C PHE A 287 2.39 14.27 0.77
N ALA A 288 1.72 14.94 -0.17
CA ALA A 288 2.25 16.12 -0.87
C ALA A 288 1.86 17.43 -0.17
N ASP A 289 1.39 17.35 1.07
CA ASP A 289 0.76 18.43 1.83
C ASP A 289 -0.45 19.06 1.12
N GLN A 290 -1.13 18.28 0.30
CA GLN A 290 -2.35 18.65 -0.42
C GLN A 290 -3.58 18.06 0.25
N TYR A 291 -4.78 18.49 -0.14
CA TYR A 291 -6.00 18.05 0.52
C TYR A 291 -7.23 17.87 -0.37
N HIS A 292 -8.08 16.94 0.06
CA HIS A 292 -9.25 16.43 -0.62
C HIS A 292 -10.47 16.53 0.29
N THR A 293 -11.61 17.04 -0.17
CA THR A 293 -12.85 17.09 0.63
C THR A 293 -13.83 16.02 0.19
N MET A 294 -14.05 15.01 1.04
CA MET A 294 -15.08 13.98 0.85
C MET A 294 -16.38 14.38 1.55
N SER A 295 -17.49 14.34 0.80
CA SER A 295 -18.84 14.61 1.29
C SER A 295 -19.67 13.33 1.22
N MET A 296 -19.96 12.74 2.38
CA MET A 296 -20.81 11.56 2.53
C MET A 296 -22.24 11.96 2.85
N GLN A 297 -23.23 11.18 2.40
CA GLN A 297 -24.64 11.37 2.71
C GLN A 297 -24.87 11.31 4.24
N ARG A 298 -25.41 12.38 4.86
CA ARG A 298 -25.52 12.46 6.33
C ARG A 298 -26.62 11.59 6.92
N LEU A 299 -27.72 11.44 6.19
CA LEU A 299 -28.82 10.54 6.50
C LEU A 299 -28.65 9.30 5.62
N PRO A 300 -28.78 8.07 6.15
CA PRO A 300 -28.62 6.89 5.32
C PRO A 300 -29.71 6.82 4.23
N GLY A 301 -29.41 6.15 3.12
CA GLY A 301 -30.40 5.80 2.10
C GLY A 301 -31.46 4.83 2.61
N ALA A 302 -32.44 4.51 1.76
CA ALA A 302 -33.46 3.49 2.07
C ALA A 302 -32.88 2.07 2.27
N ASP A 303 -31.64 1.86 1.83
CA ASP A 303 -30.80 0.68 2.04
C ASP A 303 -30.01 0.70 3.36
N GLY A 304 -30.09 1.78 4.14
CA GLY A 304 -29.33 1.97 5.37
C GLY A 304 -27.90 2.48 5.17
N ILE A 305 -27.50 2.83 3.95
CA ILE A 305 -26.10 3.15 3.61
C ILE A 305 -25.86 4.66 3.53
N HIS A 306 -24.73 5.12 4.07
CA HIS A 306 -24.22 6.46 3.87
C HIS A 306 -23.34 6.52 2.62
N TRP A 307 -23.92 6.88 1.48
CA TRP A 307 -23.20 6.90 0.20
C TRP A 307 -22.24 8.09 0.06
N PRO A 308 -21.08 7.96 -0.63
CA PRO A 308 -20.28 9.10 -1.05
C PRO A 308 -21.06 9.89 -2.10
N LEU A 309 -21.10 11.22 -2.00
CA LEU A 309 -21.84 12.05 -2.95
C LEU A 309 -20.90 12.93 -3.78
N ILE A 310 -19.95 13.61 -3.12
CA ILE A 310 -19.04 14.57 -3.75
C ILE A 310 -17.62 14.35 -3.22
N LEU A 311 -16.65 14.29 -4.12
CA LEU A 311 -15.23 14.54 -3.83
C LEU A 311 -14.84 15.83 -4.55
N ASN A 312 -14.31 16.78 -3.79
CA ASN A 312 -13.69 17.99 -4.31
C ASN A 312 -12.19 17.94 -4.03
N ALA A 313 -11.38 18.08 -5.08
CA ALA A 313 -9.94 18.08 -5.04
C ALA A 313 -9.41 19.33 -5.77
N PRO A 314 -9.13 20.44 -5.06
CA PRO A 314 -8.73 21.71 -5.67
C PRO A 314 -7.30 21.76 -6.27
N GLY A 315 -6.99 20.81 -7.16
CA GLY A 315 -5.79 20.74 -7.98
C GLY A 315 -4.62 20.10 -7.25
N GLU A 316 -4.33 18.82 -7.55
CA GLU A 316 -3.33 17.94 -6.87
C GLU A 316 -1.87 18.39 -7.11
N GLY A 317 -1.55 19.67 -6.86
CA GLY A 317 -0.24 20.33 -7.03
C GLY A 317 0.36 20.31 -8.44
N TYR A 318 -0.27 19.60 -9.37
CA TYR A 318 0.30 19.20 -10.65
C TYR A 318 -0.76 19.10 -11.77
N GLY A 319 -1.97 19.62 -11.56
CA GLY A 319 -3.11 19.50 -12.49
C GLY A 319 -4.26 20.46 -12.18
N ASP A 320 -5.35 20.34 -12.94
CA ASP A 320 -6.60 21.10 -12.77
C ASP A 320 -7.40 20.60 -11.54
N ASP A 321 -8.33 21.42 -11.03
CA ASP A 321 -9.17 21.11 -9.87
C ASP A 321 -10.26 20.09 -10.25
N PHE A 322 -10.30 18.90 -9.64
CA PHE A 322 -11.28 17.86 -9.99
C PHE A 322 -12.47 17.78 -9.02
N LEU A 323 -13.67 17.82 -9.59
CA LEU A 323 -14.96 17.72 -8.92
C LEU A 323 -15.66 16.43 -9.37
N VAL A 324 -15.87 15.50 -8.45
CA VAL A 324 -16.46 14.18 -8.74
C VAL A 324 -17.79 14.03 -8.02
N HIS A 325 -18.85 13.76 -8.76
CA HIS A 325 -20.15 13.36 -8.24
C HIS A 325 -20.37 11.86 -8.45
N TRP A 326 -20.70 11.13 -7.39
CA TRP A 326 -21.19 9.74 -7.49
C TRP A 326 -22.69 9.70 -7.33
N HIS A 327 -23.39 8.99 -8.21
CA HIS A 327 -24.84 8.83 -8.13
C HIS A 327 -25.32 7.45 -8.62
N SER A 328 -26.63 7.20 -8.50
CA SER A 328 -27.24 5.91 -8.89
C SER A 328 -26.56 4.70 -8.23
N HIS A 329 -26.24 4.86 -6.94
CA HIS A 329 -25.54 3.88 -6.11
C HIS A 329 -26.25 2.54 -6.04
N ARG A 330 -25.47 1.46 -6.01
CA ARG A 330 -25.97 0.10 -5.74
C ARG A 330 -24.88 -0.78 -5.11
N VAL A 331 -25.25 -1.61 -4.14
CA VAL A 331 -24.40 -2.68 -3.60
C VAL A 331 -24.21 -3.78 -4.67
N LEU A 332 -22.97 -4.27 -4.81
CA LEU A 332 -22.63 -5.40 -5.68
C LEU A 332 -22.67 -6.71 -4.90
N ASN A 333 -23.16 -7.77 -5.53
CA ASN A 333 -23.12 -9.12 -4.98
C ASN A 333 -21.83 -9.88 -5.39
N GLU A 334 -21.61 -11.08 -4.83
CA GLU A 334 -20.46 -11.93 -5.18
C GLU A 334 -20.47 -12.40 -6.63
N SER A 335 -21.64 -12.76 -7.19
CA SER A 335 -21.74 -13.26 -8.56
C SER A 335 -21.38 -12.21 -9.63
N GLU A 336 -21.45 -10.92 -9.29
CA GLU A 336 -20.96 -9.82 -10.14
C GLU A 336 -19.42 -9.71 -10.17
N ALA A 337 -18.68 -10.58 -9.47
CA ALA A 337 -17.22 -10.60 -9.52
C ALA A 337 -16.69 -10.85 -10.95
N SER A 338 -17.45 -11.54 -11.81
CA SER A 338 -17.14 -11.76 -13.23
C SER A 338 -16.87 -10.47 -14.00
N GLU A 339 -17.47 -9.36 -13.59
CA GLU A 339 -17.31 -8.03 -14.20
C GLU A 339 -15.87 -7.49 -14.10
N PHE A 340 -15.01 -8.07 -13.25
CA PHE A 340 -13.61 -7.65 -13.08
C PHE A 340 -12.62 -8.51 -13.90
N TRP A 341 -13.10 -9.51 -14.65
CA TRP A 341 -12.26 -10.49 -15.38
C TRP A 341 -12.34 -10.35 -16.92
N LEU A 342 -12.62 -9.15 -17.42
CA LEU A 342 -12.80 -8.90 -18.86
C LEU A 342 -11.54 -9.22 -19.69
N ASP A 343 -10.37 -8.84 -19.19
CA ASP A 343 -9.08 -9.13 -19.85
C ASP A 343 -8.80 -10.63 -19.91
N GLU A 344 -9.20 -11.38 -18.89
CA GLU A 344 -9.01 -12.84 -18.86
C GLU A 344 -10.08 -13.60 -19.65
N ALA A 345 -11.29 -13.05 -19.78
CA ALA A 345 -12.26 -13.51 -20.78
C ALA A 345 -11.73 -13.28 -22.20
N TYR A 346 -11.10 -12.13 -22.46
CA TYR A 346 -10.49 -11.80 -23.75
C TYR A 346 -9.29 -12.69 -24.08
N ILE A 347 -8.34 -12.89 -23.16
CA ILE A 347 -7.19 -13.79 -23.33
C ILE A 347 -7.67 -15.23 -23.58
N ARG A 348 -8.65 -15.73 -22.83
CA ARG A 348 -9.24 -17.07 -23.05
C ARG A 348 -9.92 -17.21 -24.42
N SER A 349 -10.34 -16.10 -25.03
CA SER A 349 -10.94 -16.04 -26.36
C SER A 349 -9.91 -15.88 -27.49
N GLY A 350 -8.61 -15.95 -27.19
CA GLY A 350 -7.51 -15.79 -28.16
C GLY A 350 -6.96 -14.36 -28.26
N GLY A 351 -7.43 -13.43 -27.43
CA GLY A 351 -6.87 -12.08 -27.32
C GLY A 351 -5.51 -12.05 -26.61
N SER A 352 -4.87 -10.88 -26.59
CA SER A 352 -3.61 -10.65 -25.88
C SER A 352 -3.68 -9.37 -25.05
N CYS A 353 -3.19 -9.43 -23.81
CA CYS A 353 -3.10 -8.28 -22.91
C CYS A 353 -1.69 -8.25 -22.28
N PRO A 354 -0.67 -7.76 -23.01
CA PRO A 354 0.71 -7.76 -22.54
C PRO A 354 0.93 -6.78 -21.38
N GLU A 355 1.93 -7.09 -20.55
CA GLU A 355 2.48 -6.11 -19.60
C GLU A 355 3.22 -5.03 -20.39
N ARG A 356 2.96 -3.76 -20.07
CA ARG A 356 3.79 -2.63 -20.45
C ARG A 356 4.56 -2.19 -19.22
N ALA A 357 5.88 -2.06 -19.34
CA ALA A 357 6.64 -1.35 -18.34
C ALA A 357 6.11 0.10 -18.25
N PRO A 358 6.00 0.69 -17.04
CA PRO A 358 5.77 2.12 -16.94
C PRO A 358 6.87 2.84 -17.72
N SER A 359 6.51 3.87 -18.50
CA SER A 359 7.48 4.74 -19.15
C SER A 359 8.42 5.29 -18.08
N ARG A 360 9.73 5.24 -18.33
CA ARG A 360 10.74 5.67 -17.34
C ARG A 360 10.62 7.15 -16.99
N ASP A 361 9.93 7.90 -17.84
CA ASP A 361 9.74 9.35 -17.77
C ASP A 361 8.53 9.76 -16.91
N VAL A 362 7.66 8.80 -16.53
CA VAL A 362 6.58 9.02 -15.54
C VAL A 362 7.06 8.56 -14.16
N ALA A 363 8.13 9.18 -13.69
CA ALA A 363 8.39 9.28 -12.26
C ALA A 363 7.33 10.23 -11.65
N ALA A 364 6.95 10.01 -10.40
CA ALA A 364 6.13 10.99 -9.69
C ALA A 364 6.85 12.36 -9.72
N PRO A 365 6.13 13.47 -10.00
CA PRO A 365 6.76 14.79 -10.13
C PRO A 365 7.57 15.12 -8.87
N THR A 366 8.77 15.64 -9.08
CA THR A 366 9.76 15.85 -8.01
C THR A 366 9.94 17.34 -7.74
N ASP A 367 10.53 17.72 -6.60
CA ASP A 367 10.66 19.14 -6.17
C ASP A 367 11.60 19.95 -7.07
N GLN A 368 12.27 19.29 -8.02
CA GLN A 368 13.09 19.92 -9.06
C GLN A 368 12.24 20.44 -10.22
N SER A 369 11.00 19.96 -10.37
CA SER A 369 9.96 20.76 -11.01
C SER A 369 9.67 21.92 -10.06
N PRO A 370 9.77 23.20 -10.49
CA PRO A 370 9.45 24.32 -9.62
C PRO A 370 8.05 24.10 -9.08
N GLN A 371 7.89 24.13 -7.75
CA GLN A 371 6.63 23.84 -7.07
C GLN A 371 5.53 24.65 -7.74
N VAL A 372 4.69 23.98 -8.53
CA VAL A 372 3.59 24.64 -9.24
C VAL A 372 2.72 25.21 -8.12
N PRO A 373 2.48 26.53 -8.05
CA PRO A 373 1.85 27.13 -6.88
C PRO A 373 0.42 26.62 -6.73
N GLY A 374 0.21 25.55 -5.98
CA GLY A 374 -1.10 24.93 -5.80
C GLY A 374 -1.99 25.77 -4.89
N ASN A 375 -3.31 25.58 -5.01
CA ASN A 375 -4.28 26.11 -4.06
C ASN A 375 -4.35 25.22 -2.79
N LEU A 376 -3.59 24.11 -2.75
CA LEU A 376 -3.70 23.04 -1.76
C LEU A 376 -2.61 23.00 -0.70
N VAL A 377 -1.51 23.75 -0.83
CA VAL A 377 -0.46 23.77 0.20
C VAL A 377 -1.12 24.11 1.53
N VAL A 378 -1.05 23.19 2.49
CA VAL A 378 -1.75 23.30 3.77
C VAL A 378 -1.43 24.64 4.43
N GLU A 379 -2.41 25.55 4.42
CA GLU A 379 -2.36 26.79 5.17
C GLU A 379 -2.41 26.44 6.67
N PRO A 380 -1.37 26.75 7.48
CA PRO A 380 -1.34 26.33 8.89
C PRO A 380 -2.46 26.91 9.75
N ILE A 381 -3.10 28.00 9.30
CA ILE A 381 -4.27 28.61 9.95
C ILE A 381 -5.59 27.91 9.61
N ALA A 382 -5.68 27.25 8.45
CA ALA A 382 -6.90 26.60 7.97
C ALA A 382 -6.91 25.09 8.25
N TRP A 383 -5.76 24.49 8.58
CA TRP A 383 -5.63 23.07 8.88
C TRP A 383 -5.44 22.82 10.38
N HIS A 384 -6.20 21.87 10.90
CA HIS A 384 -5.95 21.24 12.19
C HIS A 384 -6.39 19.78 12.08
N GLU A 385 -5.70 18.87 12.77
CA GLU A 385 -6.06 17.46 12.73
C GLU A 385 -7.21 17.18 13.70
N SER A 386 -8.21 16.44 13.20
CA SER A 386 -9.46 16.13 13.89
C SER A 386 -10.01 14.82 13.32
N VAL A 387 -9.53 13.71 13.88
CA VAL A 387 -9.87 12.35 13.47
C VAL A 387 -11.21 11.94 14.09
N TYR A 388 -12.29 12.17 13.35
CA TYR A 388 -13.63 11.70 13.71
C TYR A 388 -14.15 10.71 12.66
N THR A 389 -14.30 9.45 13.03
CA THR A 389 -14.76 8.39 12.12
C THR A 389 -16.20 7.94 12.38
N ALA A 390 -16.82 8.43 13.45
CA ALA A 390 -18.03 7.85 14.05
C ALA A 390 -17.92 6.33 14.35
N SER A 391 -16.70 5.81 14.57
CA SER A 391 -16.51 4.44 15.05
C SER A 391 -17.13 4.27 16.44
N PRO A 392 -17.92 3.19 16.68
CA PRO A 392 -18.44 2.87 18.01
C PRO A 392 -17.46 2.07 18.89
N VAL A 393 -16.25 1.77 18.39
CA VAL A 393 -15.28 0.88 19.08
C VAL A 393 -13.87 1.45 19.15
N TRP A 394 -13.55 2.49 18.38
CA TRP A 394 -12.28 3.18 18.45
C TRP A 394 -12.38 4.42 19.34
N THR A 395 -11.36 4.59 20.18
CA THR A 395 -11.15 5.81 20.97
C THR A 395 -9.84 6.42 20.48
N PRO A 396 -9.78 7.74 20.20
CA PRO A 396 -8.51 8.39 19.89
C PRO A 396 -7.48 8.11 20.99
N PRO A 397 -6.21 7.84 20.65
CA PRO A 397 -5.15 7.93 21.65
C PRO A 397 -5.18 9.34 22.26
N ALA A 398 -4.91 9.44 23.56
CA ALA A 398 -4.79 10.75 24.19
C ALA A 398 -3.71 11.55 23.45
N SER A 399 -4.00 12.81 23.12
CA SER A 399 -3.00 13.69 22.50
C SER A 399 -1.75 13.68 23.39
N PRO A 400 -0.56 13.41 22.86
CA PRO A 400 0.65 13.49 23.65
C PRO A 400 0.79 14.92 24.17
N GLU A 401 0.82 15.07 25.50
CA GLU A 401 1.08 16.36 26.13
C GLU A 401 2.49 16.80 25.75
N ALA A 402 2.62 18.02 25.22
CA ALA A 402 3.88 18.57 24.75
C ALA A 402 4.84 18.82 25.94
N ASN A 403 5.71 17.84 26.19
CA ASN A 403 6.71 17.90 27.25
C ASN A 403 7.99 18.57 26.74
N ASP A 404 8.01 19.90 26.73
CA ASP A 404 9.24 20.69 26.53
C ASP A 404 10.15 20.59 27.77
N GLY A 405 11.38 20.08 27.63
CA GLY A 405 12.33 20.10 28.75
C GLY A 405 13.73 19.48 28.55
N GLY A 406 14.73 20.33 28.37
CA GLY A 406 16.06 20.14 28.98
C GLY A 406 17.19 19.54 28.10
N SER A 407 18.18 20.36 27.78
CA SER A 407 19.37 19.99 26.99
C SER A 407 20.49 19.33 27.81
N ALA A 408 21.11 18.28 27.25
CA ALA A 408 22.57 18.09 27.20
C ALA A 408 22.93 17.01 26.16
N ALA A 409 23.91 17.31 25.28
CA ALA A 409 23.98 16.80 23.91
C ALA A 409 22.78 17.27 23.05
N MET A 410 22.95 17.42 21.72
CA MET A 410 21.83 17.72 20.84
C MET A 410 21.00 16.45 20.62
N ALA A 411 20.23 16.10 21.65
CA ALA A 411 18.96 15.42 21.48
C ALA A 411 18.02 16.41 20.78
N GLN A 412 17.50 16.02 19.63
CA GLN A 412 16.39 16.67 18.97
C GLN A 412 15.27 15.65 18.80
N ASP A 413 14.04 16.05 19.12
CA ASP A 413 12.87 15.30 18.71
C ASP A 413 12.71 15.50 17.21
N VAL A 414 12.91 14.42 16.47
CA VAL A 414 12.84 14.41 15.00
C VAL A 414 11.38 14.41 14.56
N ASP A 415 10.54 13.65 15.28
CA ASP A 415 9.10 13.50 15.08
C ASP A 415 8.55 12.69 16.28
N THR A 416 7.23 12.58 16.47
CA THR A 416 6.55 11.97 17.63
C THR A 416 7.13 10.60 18.03
N GLY A 417 7.86 10.51 19.14
CA GLY A 417 8.50 9.25 19.58
C GLY A 417 9.70 8.80 18.74
N ILE A 418 10.32 9.69 17.97
CA ILE A 418 11.65 9.52 17.38
C ILE A 418 12.53 10.68 17.83
N SER A 419 13.64 10.37 18.49
CA SER A 419 14.65 11.36 18.84
C SER A 419 16.01 10.99 18.27
N ALA A 420 16.75 11.99 17.81
CA ALA A 420 18.13 11.85 17.35
C ALA A 420 19.06 12.56 18.32
N THR A 421 20.11 11.86 18.76
CA THR A 421 21.26 12.47 19.44
C THR A 421 22.43 12.52 18.47
N SER A 422 23.09 13.67 18.39
CA SER A 422 24.20 13.87 17.44
C SER A 422 25.32 14.74 17.99
N CYS A 423 26.54 14.47 17.54
CA CYS A 423 27.69 15.36 17.68
C CYS A 423 28.78 15.05 16.65
N PHE A 424 29.66 16.02 16.41
CA PHE A 424 30.82 15.89 15.53
C PHE A 424 32.11 16.00 16.33
N ASP A 425 32.99 15.02 16.16
CA ASP A 425 34.33 14.97 16.73
C ASP A 425 35.31 15.55 15.70
N ALA A 426 35.72 16.79 15.92
CA ALA A 426 36.60 17.53 15.01
C ALA A 426 38.03 16.98 14.96
N ALA A 427 38.48 16.21 15.96
CA ALA A 427 39.82 15.63 15.98
C ALA A 427 39.91 14.38 15.09
N THR A 428 38.81 13.64 14.96
CA THR A 428 38.69 12.43 14.14
C THR A 428 37.83 12.62 12.89
N SER A 429 37.39 13.85 12.61
CA SER A 429 36.39 14.22 11.60
C SER A 429 35.17 13.29 11.56
N THR A 430 34.67 12.89 12.73
CA THR A 430 33.67 11.82 12.88
C THR A 430 32.32 12.35 13.38
N LEU A 431 31.27 12.18 12.59
CA LEU A 431 29.89 12.31 13.06
C LEU A 431 29.54 11.09 13.91
N ARG A 432 29.07 11.33 15.13
CA ARG A 432 28.40 10.33 15.97
C ARG A 432 26.91 10.62 15.94
N LEU A 433 26.12 9.68 15.44
CA LEU A 433 24.66 9.77 15.37
C LEU A 433 24.05 8.59 16.12
N SER A 434 22.99 8.84 16.89
CA SER A 434 22.12 7.79 17.43
C SER A 434 20.66 8.19 17.33
N LEU A 435 19.87 7.39 16.62
CA LEU A 435 18.43 7.55 16.44
C LEU A 435 17.70 6.53 17.32
N ALA A 436 16.81 7.00 18.18
CA ALA A 436 15.93 6.16 19.02
C ALA A 436 14.49 6.29 18.51
N ILE A 437 13.83 5.15 18.29
CA ILE A 437 12.51 5.06 17.66
C ILE A 437 11.58 4.23 18.54
N GLN A 438 10.48 4.80 19.02
CA GLN A 438 9.44 4.06 19.73
C GLN A 438 8.64 3.20 18.74
N THR A 439 8.61 1.88 18.96
CA THR A 439 7.89 0.92 18.13
C THR A 439 7.40 -0.27 18.97
N ALA A 440 6.18 -0.74 18.72
CA ALA A 440 5.56 -1.82 19.49
C ALA A 440 6.20 -3.21 19.24
N SER A 441 6.99 -3.36 18.17
CA SER A 441 7.63 -4.62 17.78
C SER A 441 8.94 -4.40 17.03
N PRO A 442 9.85 -5.40 17.01
CA PRO A 442 11.02 -5.43 16.13
C PRO A 442 10.62 -5.21 14.67
N THR A 443 11.28 -4.25 14.03
CA THR A 443 11.06 -3.83 12.64
C THR A 443 12.39 -3.37 12.03
N TRP A 444 12.48 -3.26 10.70
CA TRP A 444 13.64 -2.66 10.04
C TRP A 444 13.63 -1.14 10.14
N ALA A 445 14.79 -0.51 10.04
CA ALA A 445 14.90 0.94 9.90
C ALA A 445 16.10 1.34 9.03
N ALA A 446 16.07 2.55 8.49
CA ALA A 446 17.14 3.13 7.70
C ALA A 446 17.29 4.63 7.98
N ILE A 447 18.51 5.13 7.83
CA ILE A 447 18.84 6.56 7.77
C ILE A 447 19.52 6.82 6.44
N GLY A 448 18.97 7.71 5.62
CA GLY A 448 19.50 8.07 4.32
C GLY A 448 20.13 9.46 4.30
N PHE A 449 21.35 9.56 3.78
CA PHE A 449 22.09 10.82 3.70
C PHE A 449 21.72 11.61 2.44
N ARG A 450 21.49 12.92 2.60
CA ARG A 450 21.08 13.82 1.50
C ARG A 450 22.07 14.96 1.32
N ARG A 451 22.13 15.44 0.08
CA ARG A 451 22.90 16.64 -0.30
C ARG A 451 22.12 17.93 -0.05
N THR A 452 20.80 17.82 -0.16
CA THR A 452 19.78 18.87 -0.01
C THR A 452 18.78 18.45 1.07
N GLU A 453 17.82 19.32 1.42
CA GLU A 453 16.78 19.05 2.42
C GLU A 453 15.68 18.07 1.97
N ASP A 454 15.76 17.53 0.74
CA ASP A 454 14.82 16.59 0.13
C ASP A 454 14.39 15.44 1.07
N CYS A 455 13.10 15.41 1.40
CA CYS A 455 12.48 14.44 2.29
C CYS A 455 12.20 13.07 1.62
N LEU A 456 13.17 12.52 0.87
CA LEU A 456 13.03 11.24 0.16
C LEU A 456 14.05 10.21 0.61
N MET A 457 13.69 8.92 0.50
CA MET A 457 14.66 7.83 0.67
C MET A 457 15.55 7.59 -0.57
N VAL A 458 15.07 7.92 -1.76
CA VAL A 458 15.83 7.83 -3.03
C VAL A 458 15.97 9.24 -3.63
N PRO A 459 17.17 9.70 -4.03
CA PRO A 459 17.38 11.00 -4.65
C PRO A 459 16.57 11.21 -5.94
N ARG A 460 16.05 12.42 -6.14
CA ARG A 460 15.16 12.79 -7.27
C ARG A 460 15.74 12.50 -8.66
N GLY A 461 17.04 12.65 -8.83
CA GLY A 461 17.73 12.39 -10.11
C GLY A 461 17.85 10.90 -10.50
N GLY A 462 17.11 9.98 -9.87
CA GLY A 462 17.15 8.54 -10.16
C GLY A 462 18.50 7.86 -9.85
N GLY A 463 19.38 8.53 -9.11
CA GLY A 463 20.62 7.95 -8.59
C GLY A 463 20.35 7.08 -7.38
N ASP A 464 21.29 6.18 -7.06
CA ASP A 464 21.25 5.45 -5.80
C ASP A 464 21.35 6.43 -4.61
N GLY A 465 20.45 6.30 -3.63
CA GLY A 465 20.55 6.98 -2.35
C GLY A 465 21.60 6.32 -1.46
N GLU A 466 22.32 7.10 -0.66
CA GLU A 466 23.26 6.55 0.31
C GLU A 466 22.52 6.32 1.65
N ILE A 467 22.55 5.10 2.21
CA ILE A 467 21.84 4.79 3.47
C ILE A 467 22.67 3.94 4.44
N VAL A 468 22.39 4.12 5.74
CA VAL A 468 22.57 3.10 6.79
C VAL A 468 21.23 2.37 6.94
N TYR A 469 21.26 1.04 7.10
CA TYR A 469 20.09 0.18 7.20
C TYR A 469 20.31 -0.89 8.26
N MET A 470 19.25 -1.30 8.94
CA MET A 470 19.25 -2.42 9.86
C MET A 470 17.91 -3.16 9.83
N ALA A 471 17.93 -4.47 10.10
CA ALA A 471 16.73 -5.28 10.28
C ALA A 471 16.98 -6.38 11.33
N PRO A 472 15.94 -6.83 12.04
CA PRO A 472 16.05 -7.95 12.96
C PRO A 472 16.22 -9.27 12.18
N ASP A 473 17.14 -10.11 12.65
CA ASP A 473 17.27 -11.50 12.22
C ASP A 473 16.12 -12.37 12.81
N ALA A 474 16.26 -13.70 12.76
CA ALA A 474 15.27 -14.61 13.34
C ALA A 474 15.21 -14.58 14.90
N ASN A 475 16.20 -13.97 15.56
CA ASN A 475 16.38 -13.92 17.01
C ASN A 475 16.18 -12.51 17.59
N ASP A 476 15.66 -11.56 16.81
CA ASP A 476 15.58 -10.12 17.13
C ASP A 476 16.94 -9.43 17.33
N ALA A 477 18.04 -10.06 16.88
CA ALA A 477 19.36 -9.44 16.82
C ALA A 477 19.47 -8.58 15.55
N TYR A 478 20.18 -7.45 15.66
CA TYR A 478 20.35 -6.49 14.57
C TYR A 478 21.80 -6.42 14.11
N GLU A 479 22.00 -6.51 12.79
CA GLU A 479 23.25 -6.11 12.14
C GLU A 479 23.01 -4.80 11.37
N VAL A 480 23.98 -3.89 11.43
CA VAL A 480 23.90 -2.59 10.75
C VAL A 480 24.71 -2.67 9.46
N TYR A 481 24.08 -2.26 8.37
CA TYR A 481 24.67 -2.23 7.04
C TYR A 481 24.69 -0.82 6.46
N TYR A 482 25.59 -0.59 5.53
CA TYR A 482 25.75 0.63 4.76
C TYR A 482 25.79 0.31 3.27
N GLY A 483 25.13 1.13 2.45
CA GLY A 483 25.16 0.93 1.01
C GLY A 483 24.16 1.76 0.20
N PRO A 484 24.08 1.46 -1.11
CA PRO A 484 23.22 2.17 -2.06
C PRO A 484 21.78 1.65 -2.06
N LEU A 485 20.84 2.54 -1.75
CA LEU A 485 19.41 2.36 -1.94
C LEU A 485 19.02 2.73 -3.37
N SER A 486 18.82 1.72 -4.21
CA SER A 486 18.53 1.91 -5.63
C SER A 486 17.05 2.24 -5.90
N PRO A 487 16.71 3.09 -6.88
CA PRO A 487 15.32 3.37 -7.27
C PRO A 487 14.53 2.11 -7.62
N ASP A 488 15.17 1.07 -8.16
CA ASP A 488 14.53 -0.21 -8.46
C ASP A 488 13.85 -0.86 -7.22
N LEU A 489 14.32 -0.55 -5.99
CA LEU A 489 13.69 -1.04 -4.77
C LEU A 489 12.29 -0.47 -4.55
N GLN A 490 11.96 0.71 -5.10
CA GLN A 490 10.60 1.26 -5.05
C GLN A 490 9.55 0.34 -5.70
N ARG A 491 9.98 -0.64 -6.50
CA ARG A 491 9.07 -1.64 -7.11
C ARG A 491 8.78 -2.83 -6.19
N MET A 492 9.49 -2.95 -5.06
CA MET A 492 9.49 -4.08 -4.11
C MET A 492 9.51 -5.48 -4.75
N GLN A 493 10.12 -5.60 -5.92
CA GLN A 493 10.28 -6.89 -6.58
C GLN A 493 11.35 -7.71 -5.85
N GLY A 494 11.13 -9.02 -5.69
CA GLY A 494 12.08 -9.90 -5.00
C GLY A 494 13.50 -9.86 -5.60
N ALA A 495 13.63 -9.62 -6.90
CA ALA A 495 14.93 -9.39 -7.54
C ALA A 495 15.60 -8.06 -7.11
N ALA A 496 14.83 -6.97 -7.00
CA ALA A 496 15.32 -5.68 -6.52
C ALA A 496 15.73 -5.75 -5.04
N ILE A 497 14.93 -6.41 -4.19
CA ILE A 497 15.24 -6.64 -2.77
C ILE A 497 16.54 -7.47 -2.62
N ARG A 498 16.68 -8.58 -3.35
CA ARG A 498 17.92 -9.38 -3.34
C ARG A 498 19.13 -8.60 -3.86
N ASN A 499 18.95 -7.77 -4.89
CA ASN A 499 20.01 -6.92 -5.44
C ASN A 499 20.42 -5.83 -4.43
N PHE A 500 19.46 -5.21 -3.73
CA PHE A 500 19.71 -4.27 -2.65
C PHE A 500 20.54 -4.94 -1.54
N MET A 501 20.05 -6.03 -0.94
CA MET A 501 20.75 -6.71 0.16
C MET A 501 22.18 -7.17 -0.23
N ARG A 502 22.39 -7.60 -1.48
CA ARG A 502 23.73 -7.98 -1.99
C ARG A 502 24.70 -6.79 -2.15
N ARG A 503 24.19 -5.56 -2.28
CA ARG A 503 25.00 -4.32 -2.39
C ARG A 503 25.28 -3.67 -1.03
N MET A 504 24.73 -4.21 0.05
CA MET A 504 24.93 -3.71 1.41
C MET A 504 26.19 -4.32 2.02
N THR A 505 27.04 -3.46 2.58
CA THR A 505 28.25 -3.84 3.33
C THR A 505 27.97 -3.69 4.83
N PRO A 506 28.29 -4.66 5.70
CA PRO A 506 28.19 -4.45 7.15
C PRO A 506 29.00 -3.23 7.58
N VAL A 507 28.48 -2.39 8.49
CA VAL A 507 29.11 -1.11 8.82
C VAL A 507 30.52 -1.29 9.40
N ARG A 508 30.79 -2.38 10.11
CA ARG A 508 32.13 -2.76 10.59
C ARG A 508 33.17 -2.98 9.47
N ASP A 509 32.71 -3.26 8.26
CA ASP A 509 33.54 -3.56 7.08
C ASP A 509 33.58 -2.37 6.10
N ALA A 510 32.88 -1.26 6.41
CA ALA A 510 32.78 -0.07 5.58
C ALA A 510 33.80 1.01 6.03
N ALA A 511 34.79 1.31 5.19
CA ALA A 511 35.92 2.19 5.52
C ALA A 511 35.57 3.63 5.98
N SER A 512 34.36 4.11 5.69
CA SER A 512 33.87 5.42 6.17
C SER A 512 33.23 5.39 7.56
N PHE A 513 33.27 4.26 8.27
CA PHE A 513 32.67 4.10 9.59
C PHE A 513 33.67 3.56 10.62
N VAL A 514 33.53 4.03 11.86
CA VAL A 514 34.37 3.61 13.00
C VAL A 514 33.68 2.51 13.80
N SER A 515 32.37 2.63 14.00
CA SER A 515 31.57 1.66 14.75
C SER A 515 30.08 1.85 14.47
N SER A 516 29.29 0.85 14.86
CA SER A 516 27.84 0.91 14.89
C SER A 516 27.26 -0.04 15.95
N SER A 517 26.08 0.27 16.43
CA SER A 517 25.27 -0.59 17.29
C SER A 517 23.79 -0.45 16.92
N ALA A 518 23.07 -1.56 16.96
CA ALA A 518 21.62 -1.56 16.80
C ALA A 518 20.99 -2.55 17.78
N GLY A 519 19.76 -2.27 18.21
CA GLY A 519 19.02 -3.17 19.06
C GLY A 519 17.61 -2.69 19.36
N TYR A 520 16.73 -3.64 19.69
CA TYR A 520 15.38 -3.38 20.15
C TYR A 520 15.24 -3.80 21.62
N SER A 521 14.75 -2.89 22.47
CA SER A 521 14.51 -3.16 23.89
C SER A 521 13.48 -2.18 24.46
N ASN A 522 12.63 -2.63 25.39
CA ASN A 522 11.66 -1.79 26.11
C ASN A 522 10.75 -0.93 25.20
N GLY A 523 10.37 -1.44 24.03
CA GLY A 523 9.56 -0.69 23.04
C GLY A 523 10.34 0.33 22.20
N ALA A 524 11.67 0.42 22.37
CA ALA A 524 12.52 1.32 21.61
C ALA A 524 13.51 0.55 20.72
N LEU A 525 13.55 0.94 19.44
CA LEU A 525 14.54 0.53 18.46
C LEU A 525 15.61 1.63 18.35
N VAL A 526 16.87 1.29 18.64
CA VAL A 526 17.99 2.23 18.63
C VAL A 526 18.97 1.88 17.52
N LEU A 527 19.38 2.87 16.73
CA LEU A 527 20.44 2.79 15.72
C LEU A 527 21.50 3.85 16.02
N SER A 528 22.72 3.42 16.31
CA SER A 528 23.87 4.31 16.50
C SER A 528 24.99 3.95 15.51
N PHE A 529 25.65 4.97 14.93
CA PHE A 529 26.85 4.77 14.11
C PHE A 529 27.77 5.99 14.14
N PHE A 530 29.06 5.72 13.95
CA PHE A 530 30.12 6.73 13.88
C PHE A 530 30.69 6.76 12.46
N ARG A 531 30.56 7.88 11.75
CA ARG A 531 30.96 8.03 10.33
C ARG A 531 32.05 9.10 10.16
N THR A 532 33.14 8.76 9.49
CA THR A 532 34.23 9.68 9.14
C THR A 532 33.90 10.50 7.88
N TYR A 533 34.36 11.75 7.86
CA TYR A 533 34.23 12.68 6.74
C TYR A 533 35.58 13.33 6.41
N THR A 534 35.81 13.66 5.14
CA THR A 534 37.03 14.38 4.70
C THR A 534 37.10 15.80 5.28
N SER A 535 35.94 16.43 5.46
CA SER A 535 35.76 17.73 6.11
C SER A 535 34.37 17.79 6.76
N MET A 536 34.20 18.60 7.80
CA MET A 536 32.92 18.79 8.47
C MET A 536 31.92 19.51 7.55
N PRO A 537 30.78 18.88 7.17
CA PRO A 537 29.70 19.58 6.48
C PRO A 537 29.07 20.65 7.38
N ALA A 538 28.55 21.73 6.81
CA ALA A 538 27.86 22.77 7.59
C ALA A 538 26.53 22.27 8.20
N VAL A 539 25.84 21.38 7.49
CA VAL A 539 24.62 20.68 7.89
C VAL A 539 24.66 19.27 7.32
N PHE A 540 24.20 18.27 8.07
CA PHE A 540 23.87 16.95 7.54
C PHE A 540 22.37 16.88 7.30
N ASN A 541 21.96 16.80 6.04
CA ASN A 541 20.56 16.55 5.70
C ASN A 541 20.31 15.03 5.74
N LEU A 542 19.39 14.61 6.58
CA LEU A 542 19.11 13.20 6.84
C LEU A 542 17.63 12.92 6.57
N SER A 543 17.37 11.73 6.05
CA SER A 543 16.05 11.12 5.95
C SER A 543 16.05 9.87 6.81
N TYR A 544 14.89 9.48 7.34
CA TYR A 544 14.73 8.21 8.04
C TYR A 544 13.53 7.44 7.49
N ALA A 545 13.57 6.13 7.66
CA ALA A 545 12.49 5.21 7.34
C ALA A 545 12.43 4.08 8.37
N LEU A 546 11.23 3.67 8.75
CA LEU A 546 10.89 2.64 9.71
C LEU A 546 9.89 1.69 9.07
N GLY A 547 10.18 0.40 9.05
CA GLY A 547 9.32 -0.63 8.47
C GLY A 547 7.98 -0.78 9.17
N ALA A 548 6.98 -1.24 8.41
CA ALA A 548 5.79 -1.85 9.02
C ALA A 548 6.13 -3.16 9.74
N ASP A 549 7.04 -3.95 9.16
CA ASP A 549 7.34 -5.33 9.53
C ASP A 549 8.86 -5.57 9.69
N ARG A 550 9.24 -6.78 10.09
CA ARG A 550 10.65 -7.21 10.27
C ARG A 550 11.50 -7.15 8.99
N SER A 551 10.90 -7.43 7.83
CA SER A 551 11.59 -7.51 6.53
C SER A 551 11.51 -6.20 5.76
N ILE A 552 12.57 -5.85 5.02
CA ILE A 552 12.55 -4.67 4.13
C ILE A 552 11.34 -4.69 3.20
N GLY A 553 10.70 -3.53 3.11
CA GLY A 553 9.45 -3.33 2.38
C GLY A 553 9.10 -1.85 2.43
N TYR A 554 7.82 -1.52 2.53
CA TYR A 554 7.42 -0.14 2.74
C TYR A 554 7.63 0.30 4.18
N HIS A 555 7.98 1.57 4.32
CA HIS A 555 7.99 2.21 5.62
C HIS A 555 6.56 2.38 6.12
N LYS A 556 6.36 2.07 7.40
CA LYS A 556 5.22 2.52 8.19
C LYS A 556 5.43 3.96 8.66
N ARG A 557 6.69 4.37 8.82
CA ARG A 557 7.05 5.73 9.18
C ARG A 557 8.29 6.26 8.45
N SER A 558 8.25 7.50 7.98
CA SER A 558 9.38 8.15 7.32
C SER A 558 9.33 9.66 7.52
N GLY A 559 10.47 10.31 7.31
CA GLY A 559 10.59 11.76 7.41
C GLY A 559 12.04 12.21 7.21
N CYS A 560 12.29 13.48 7.47
CA CYS A 560 13.60 14.11 7.30
C CYS A 560 13.91 15.06 8.46
N PHE A 561 15.20 15.26 8.70
CA PHE A 561 15.72 16.19 9.70
C PHE A 561 17.12 16.66 9.31
N ALA A 562 17.44 17.88 9.71
CA ALA A 562 18.80 18.41 9.64
C ALA A 562 19.56 18.06 10.93
N VAL A 563 20.89 17.97 10.83
CA VAL A 563 21.81 18.01 11.97
C VAL A 563 22.85 19.07 11.71
N THR A 564 22.88 20.11 12.54
CA THR A 564 24.01 21.05 12.58
C THR A 564 25.13 20.43 13.43
N PRO A 565 26.38 20.35 12.96
CA PRO A 565 27.46 19.77 13.76
C PRO A 565 27.71 20.59 15.04
N VAL A 566 27.56 19.94 16.19
CA VAL A 566 28.05 20.45 17.48
C VAL A 566 29.25 19.65 17.93
N ALA A 567 30.22 20.28 18.60
CA ALA A 567 31.36 19.56 19.14
C ALA A 567 30.88 18.43 20.08
N CYS A 568 31.41 17.22 19.90
CA CYS A 568 31.13 16.15 20.85
C CYS A 568 31.55 16.58 22.26
N PRO A 569 30.72 16.31 23.30
CA PRO A 569 31.13 16.56 24.67
C PRO A 569 32.42 15.81 24.94
N ALA A 570 33.27 16.37 25.81
CA ALA A 570 34.48 15.72 26.28
C ALA A 570 34.12 14.53 27.19
N VAL A 571 33.60 13.47 26.58
CA VAL A 571 33.37 12.18 27.24
C VAL A 571 34.74 11.68 27.67
N CYS A 572 35.00 11.76 28.97
CA CYS A 572 36.20 11.20 29.56
C CYS A 572 36.28 9.72 29.13
N LEU A 573 37.40 9.35 28.50
CA LEU A 573 37.71 8.00 28.02
C LEU A 573 37.99 7.02 29.18
N LEU A 574 37.08 6.98 30.15
CA LEU A 574 37.14 6.17 31.35
C LEU A 574 36.14 5.01 31.23
N ALA A 575 36.70 3.81 31.03
CA ALA A 575 36.05 2.50 31.18
C ALA A 575 34.91 2.12 30.20
N GLN A 576 35.27 1.79 28.96
CA GLN A 576 34.62 0.69 28.21
C GLN A 576 35.56 -0.51 27.99
N GLY A 577 36.51 -0.69 28.92
CA GLY A 577 37.45 -1.81 28.97
C GLY A 577 37.05 -2.89 29.97
N SER A 578 35.80 -3.35 29.95
CA SER A 578 35.32 -4.49 30.74
C SER A 578 34.30 -5.28 29.91
N GLY A 579 34.73 -6.41 29.37
CA GLY A 579 33.85 -7.26 28.57
C GLY A 579 32.70 -7.83 29.40
N VAL A 580 31.53 -7.97 28.78
CA VAL A 580 30.44 -8.79 29.33
C VAL A 580 30.91 -10.24 29.34
N ALA A 581 31.49 -10.65 30.47
CA ALA A 581 31.85 -12.03 30.72
C ALA A 581 30.58 -12.88 30.73
N ARG A 582 30.42 -13.68 29.68
CA ARG A 582 29.34 -14.65 29.51
C ARG A 582 29.34 -15.59 30.71
N GLN A 583 28.40 -15.43 31.65
CA GLN A 583 28.20 -16.41 32.72
C GLN A 583 27.81 -17.75 32.09
N GLN A 584 28.78 -18.67 32.01
CA GLN A 584 28.48 -20.08 31.86
C GLN A 584 27.85 -20.55 33.16
N GLY A 585 26.57 -20.91 33.11
CA GLY A 585 25.89 -21.56 34.23
C GLY A 585 26.61 -22.87 34.58
N GLY A 586 27.08 -22.97 35.82
CA GLY A 586 27.70 -24.19 36.33
C GLY A 586 26.71 -25.36 36.32
N GLY A 587 27.17 -26.53 35.90
CA GLY A 587 26.33 -27.72 35.83
C GLY A 587 25.95 -28.26 37.21
N ALA A 588 24.68 -28.62 37.38
CA ALA A 588 24.27 -29.59 38.38
C ALA A 588 24.54 -31.00 37.84
N GLN A 589 25.41 -31.76 38.49
CA GLN A 589 25.59 -33.17 38.17
C GLN A 589 24.31 -33.94 38.55
N HIS A 590 23.80 -34.77 37.64
CA HIS A 590 22.97 -35.90 38.04
C HIS A 590 23.54 -37.17 37.44
N GLN A 591 23.98 -38.08 38.32
CA GLN A 591 24.37 -39.43 37.93
C GLN A 591 23.13 -40.21 37.48
N GLY A 592 23.29 -41.02 36.43
CA GLY A 592 22.25 -41.87 35.86
C GLY A 592 22.89 -42.94 34.97
N SER A 593 23.22 -44.08 35.56
CA SER A 593 23.83 -45.25 34.90
C SER A 593 22.83 -46.03 34.05
N GLY A 594 23.26 -46.57 32.90
CA GLY A 594 22.46 -47.53 32.12
C GLY A 594 23.14 -47.97 30.82
N ASP A 595 23.80 -49.14 30.84
CA ASP A 595 24.33 -49.83 29.66
C ASP A 595 23.25 -50.21 28.64
N HIS A 596 23.58 -50.21 27.34
CA HIS A 596 23.36 -51.39 26.47
C HIS A 596 24.11 -51.31 25.11
N SER A 597 25.15 -52.14 25.01
CA SER A 597 25.61 -52.97 23.86
C SER A 597 25.30 -52.59 22.39
N GLN A 598 26.39 -52.60 21.60
CA GLN A 598 26.54 -52.80 20.14
C GLN A 598 26.00 -54.19 19.64
N PRO A 599 26.17 -54.67 18.36
CA PRO A 599 27.02 -54.19 17.23
C PRO A 599 26.50 -54.34 15.76
N THR A 600 27.43 -54.06 14.81
CA THR A 600 27.46 -54.30 13.33
C THR A 600 26.95 -53.15 12.44
N SER A 601 27.49 -52.87 11.23
CA SER A 601 28.75 -53.26 10.52
C SER A 601 28.97 -52.31 9.31
N GLY A 602 30.10 -52.19 8.58
CA GLY A 602 31.41 -52.88 8.58
C GLY A 602 31.92 -53.14 7.14
N ALA A 603 32.80 -52.29 6.58
CA ALA A 603 33.58 -52.53 5.33
C ALA A 603 34.75 -51.54 5.19
N ARG A 604 35.84 -51.89 4.47
CA ARG A 604 37.10 -51.12 4.34
C ARG A 604 37.60 -51.03 2.88
N LEU A 605 38.09 -49.85 2.47
CA LEU A 605 39.32 -49.54 1.68
C LEU A 605 39.54 -50.21 0.28
N PRO A 606 40.46 -49.74 -0.62
CA PRO A 606 41.62 -48.84 -0.43
C PRO A 606 41.83 -47.68 -1.46
N GLY A 607 42.88 -46.85 -1.27
CA GLY A 607 43.44 -45.89 -2.26
C GLY A 607 44.54 -46.53 -3.14
N PRO A 608 45.68 -45.87 -3.51
CA PRO A 608 46.16 -44.48 -3.30
C PRO A 608 46.82 -43.85 -4.60
N PRO A 609 48.05 -43.27 -4.64
CA PRO A 609 48.49 -41.88 -4.31
C PRO A 609 49.30 -41.11 -5.42
N TRP A 610 49.53 -39.79 -5.26
CA TRP A 610 50.73 -38.95 -5.65
C TRP A 610 50.61 -37.63 -4.82
N VAL A 611 51.56 -37.05 -4.05
CA VAL A 611 52.99 -36.63 -4.19
C VAL A 611 53.15 -35.44 -5.18
N ALA A 612 53.79 -34.28 -4.92
CA ALA A 612 54.75 -33.78 -3.89
C ALA A 612 54.43 -32.30 -3.50
N VAL A 613 54.74 -31.76 -2.30
CA VAL A 613 56.03 -31.24 -1.76
C VAL A 613 56.70 -30.10 -2.57
N PHE A 614 56.68 -28.88 -2.00
CA PHE A 614 57.88 -28.03 -1.86
C PHE A 614 57.72 -27.08 -0.67
N ALA A 615 58.81 -26.88 0.08
CA ALA A 615 58.90 -25.94 1.20
C ALA A 615 60.18 -25.12 1.07
N LEU A 616 60.19 -23.88 1.58
CA LEU A 616 61.41 -23.17 1.96
C LEU A 616 61.09 -22.02 2.92
N CYS A 617 61.89 -21.92 3.99
CA CYS A 617 61.79 -20.90 5.03
C CYS A 617 62.46 -19.58 4.58
N PHE A 618 62.29 -18.48 5.34
CA PHE A 618 63.36 -17.97 6.24
C PHE A 618 62.97 -16.67 7.01
N ILE A 619 63.23 -16.71 8.33
CA ILE A 619 63.63 -15.62 9.26
C ILE A 619 62.67 -14.50 9.75
N PHE A 620 62.77 -14.29 11.08
CA PHE A 620 62.28 -13.19 11.94
C PHE A 620 62.96 -11.84 11.70
N VAL A 621 62.25 -10.72 11.93
CA VAL A 621 62.78 -9.54 12.63
C VAL A 621 61.66 -8.92 13.51
N GLN A 622 61.97 -8.59 14.77
CA GLN A 622 61.14 -7.80 15.70
C GLN A 622 61.44 -6.29 15.59
N LEU A 623 60.70 -5.46 16.35
CA LEU A 623 60.86 -4.01 16.59
C LEU A 623 60.09 -3.12 15.60
N ALA A 624 59.41 -2.04 16.01
CA ALA A 624 59.09 -1.54 17.35
C ALA A 624 57.80 -0.70 17.33
N GLN A 625 57.19 -0.48 18.50
CA GLN A 625 56.24 0.63 18.69
C GLN A 625 56.97 1.98 18.64
N PRO A 626 56.24 3.07 18.37
CA PRO A 626 56.23 4.15 19.34
C PRO A 626 54.82 4.46 19.86
N ARG A 627 54.78 4.99 21.09
CA ARG A 627 53.57 5.51 21.72
C ARG A 627 53.42 6.99 21.38
N CYS A 628 52.24 7.37 20.89
CA CYS A 628 51.42 8.52 21.33
C CYS A 628 50.10 8.46 20.56
#